data_AF-A0A109W5Z4-F1
#
_entry.id   AF-A0A109W5Z4-F1
#
_cell.length_a   1.000
_cell.length_b   1.000
_cell.length_c   1.000
_cell.angle_alpha   90.00
_cell.angle_beta   90.00
_cell.angle_gamma   90.00
#
_symmetry.space_group_name_H-M   'P 1'
#
loop_
_entity.id
_entity.type
_entity.pdbx_description
1 polymer ?
#
loop_
_entity_poly.entity_id
_entity_poly.type
_entity_poly.pdbx_seq_one_letter_code
_entity_poly.pdbx_strand_id
1 'polypeptide(L)'
;MVSRRGRNHKPEKMMALLASSLFCLLLVLAFATHLFSLPSNWLLLLIIAGWAAWQPEAHVSLARWIFLLGLAAAAEVMEFLGQYWSAGKYGASKAGNWGSLAGAIIGAFLGIPFFFGLGALPCALAGAYGGCLLVELWRKRPLYEAKKAATGALLGKIWGFAGKIAAGAVILYQGIQLA
;
A
#
# COMPACT_ATOMS: atom_id res chain seq x y z
N MET A 1 -48.73 -30.26 -11.14
CA MET A 1 -47.65 -29.26 -11.31
C MET A 1 -46.75 -29.30 -10.08
N VAL A 2 -45.74 -30.17 -10.08
CA VAL A 2 -44.80 -30.31 -8.96
C VAL A 2 -43.68 -29.28 -9.10
N SER A 3 -43.47 -28.54 -8.02
CA SER A 3 -42.48 -27.50 -7.79
C SER A 3 -41.12 -27.73 -8.47
N ARG A 4 -40.84 -26.97 -9.54
CA ARG A 4 -39.47 -26.69 -10.03
C ARG A 4 -38.73 -25.68 -9.15
N ARG A 5 -39.37 -25.12 -8.11
CA ARG A 5 -38.84 -24.02 -7.27
C ARG A 5 -37.72 -24.45 -6.32
N GLY A 6 -37.64 -25.72 -5.93
CA GLY A 6 -36.65 -26.19 -4.95
C GLY A 6 -35.25 -26.49 -5.50
N ARG A 7 -35.11 -26.73 -6.81
CA ARG A 7 -33.84 -27.17 -7.42
C ARG A 7 -32.95 -26.02 -7.87
N ASN A 8 -33.54 -24.88 -8.25
CA ASN A 8 -32.81 -23.69 -8.74
C ASN A 8 -32.25 -22.81 -7.60
N HIS A 9 -32.80 -22.89 -6.39
CA HIS A 9 -32.38 -22.04 -5.27
C HIS A 9 -31.04 -22.44 -4.63
N LYS A 10 -30.60 -23.70 -4.80
CA LYS A 10 -29.29 -24.18 -4.34
C LYS A 10 -28.12 -23.74 -5.25
N PRO A 11 -28.20 -23.88 -6.59
CA PRO A 11 -27.10 -23.45 -7.46
C PRO A 11 -26.92 -21.92 -7.46
N GLU A 12 -27.99 -21.13 -7.43
CA GLU A 12 -27.87 -19.65 -7.36
C GLU A 12 -27.14 -19.19 -6.09
N LYS A 13 -27.48 -19.77 -4.92
CA LYS A 13 -26.77 -19.49 -3.66
C LYS A 13 -25.30 -19.93 -3.71
N MET A 14 -25.02 -21.07 -4.32
CA MET A 14 -23.64 -21.55 -4.48
C MET A 14 -22.82 -20.58 -5.34
N MET A 15 -23.37 -20.12 -6.46
CA MET A 15 -22.68 -19.16 -7.33
C MET A 15 -22.44 -17.82 -6.63
N ALA A 16 -23.39 -17.33 -5.84
CA ALA A 16 -23.22 -16.13 -5.03
C ALA A 16 -22.10 -16.30 -3.99
N LEU A 17 -22.07 -17.41 -3.27
CA LEU A 17 -21.01 -17.71 -2.30
C LEU A 17 -19.63 -17.79 -2.95
N LEU A 18 -19.53 -18.42 -4.13
CA LEU A 18 -18.27 -18.49 -4.87
C LEU A 18 -17.80 -17.10 -5.33
N ALA A 19 -18.71 -16.26 -5.81
CA ALA A 19 -18.41 -14.89 -6.21
C ALA A 19 -17.89 -14.04 -5.04
N SER A 20 -18.59 -14.06 -3.90
CA SER A 20 -18.18 -13.34 -2.68
C SER A 20 -16.84 -13.85 -2.15
N SER A 21 -16.61 -15.17 -2.20
CA SER A 21 -15.33 -15.77 -1.79
C SER A 21 -14.18 -15.31 -2.68
N LEU A 22 -14.39 -15.26 -4.01
CA LEU A 22 -13.40 -14.78 -4.95
C LEU A 22 -13.12 -13.28 -4.75
N PHE A 23 -14.14 -12.46 -4.51
CA PHE A 23 -13.99 -11.05 -4.20
C PHE A 23 -13.16 -10.81 -2.93
N CYS A 24 -13.47 -11.51 -1.83
CA CYS A 24 -12.66 -11.48 -0.61
C CYS A 24 -11.21 -11.90 -0.87
N LEU A 25 -10.99 -12.96 -1.65
CA LEU A 25 -9.66 -13.41 -2.01
C LEU A 25 -8.90 -12.32 -2.79
N LEU A 26 -9.53 -11.69 -3.78
CA LEU A 26 -8.93 -10.60 -4.55
C LEU A 26 -8.58 -9.40 -3.66
N LEU A 27 -9.42 -9.04 -2.70
CA LEU A 27 -9.11 -7.99 -1.73
C LEU A 27 -7.89 -8.34 -0.87
N VAL A 28 -7.80 -9.58 -0.36
CA VAL A 28 -6.66 -10.02 0.44
C VAL A 28 -5.36 -10.03 -0.39
N LEU A 29 -5.43 -10.52 -1.63
CA LEU A 29 -4.29 -10.50 -2.56
C LEU A 29 -3.87 -9.07 -2.89
N ALA A 30 -4.83 -8.18 -3.16
CA ALA A 30 -4.57 -6.76 -3.39
C ALA A 30 -3.93 -6.11 -2.16
N PHE A 31 -4.41 -6.39 -0.95
CA PHE A 31 -3.81 -5.90 0.29
C PHE A 31 -2.38 -6.41 0.48
N ALA A 32 -2.12 -7.68 0.17
CA ALA A 32 -0.77 -8.27 0.23
C ALA A 32 0.23 -7.57 -0.71
N THR A 33 -0.24 -6.87 -1.76
CA THR A 33 0.65 -6.12 -2.65
C THR A 33 1.37 -4.93 -1.99
N HIS A 34 0.97 -4.52 -0.78
CA HIS A 34 1.80 -3.64 0.04
C HIS A 34 3.23 -4.17 0.16
N LEU A 35 3.42 -5.49 0.30
CA LEU A 35 4.73 -6.12 0.43
C LEU A 35 5.67 -5.85 -0.77
N PHE A 36 5.11 -5.49 -1.91
CA PHE A 36 5.84 -5.14 -3.14
C PHE A 36 6.01 -3.63 -3.30
N SER A 37 5.70 -2.83 -2.27
CA SER A 37 5.69 -1.36 -2.31
C SER A 37 4.79 -0.77 -3.40
N LEU A 38 3.76 -1.52 -3.83
CA LEU A 38 2.79 -1.09 -4.84
C LEU A 38 1.72 -0.16 -4.24
N PRO A 39 1.00 0.64 -5.06
CA PRO A 39 -0.13 1.45 -4.65
C PRO A 39 -1.38 0.60 -4.30
N SER A 40 -1.24 -0.30 -3.33
CA SER A 40 -2.23 -1.32 -2.94
C SER A 40 -3.59 -0.74 -2.53
N ASN A 41 -3.59 0.39 -1.81
CA ASN A 41 -4.84 1.05 -1.40
C ASN A 41 -5.71 1.43 -2.61
N TRP A 42 -5.11 1.89 -3.70
CA TRP A 42 -5.83 2.21 -4.93
C TRP A 42 -6.37 0.96 -5.63
N LEU A 43 -5.59 -0.14 -5.62
CA LEU A 43 -6.03 -1.42 -6.14
C LEU A 43 -7.23 -1.98 -5.36
N LEU A 44 -7.22 -1.88 -4.02
CA LEU A 44 -8.36 -2.26 -3.18
C LEU A 44 -9.61 -1.47 -3.56
N LEU A 45 -9.50 -0.15 -3.73
CA LEU A 45 -10.63 0.69 -4.13
C LEU A 45 -11.17 0.33 -5.51
N LEU A 46 -10.30 -0.01 -6.46
CA LEU A 46 -10.70 -0.45 -7.79
C LEU A 46 -11.48 -1.77 -7.75
N ILE A 47 -11.04 -2.73 -6.93
CA ILE A 47 -11.75 -4.01 -6.74
C ILE A 47 -13.11 -3.78 -6.07
N ILE A 48 -13.17 -2.93 -5.03
CA ILE A 48 -14.43 -2.55 -4.37
C ILE A 48 -15.38 -1.86 -5.35
N ALA A 49 -14.88 -0.96 -6.20
CA ALA A 49 -15.69 -0.26 -7.20
C ALA A 49 -16.25 -1.24 -8.24
N GLY A 50 -15.43 -2.17 -8.72
CA GLY A 50 -15.85 -3.21 -9.65
C GLY A 50 -16.93 -4.11 -9.05
N TRP A 51 -16.79 -4.48 -7.78
CA TRP A 51 -17.80 -5.27 -7.07
C TRP A 51 -19.12 -4.51 -6.89
N ALA A 52 -19.07 -3.27 -6.42
CA ALA A 52 -20.25 -2.43 -6.23
C ALA A 52 -20.98 -2.12 -7.56
N ALA A 53 -20.25 -2.06 -8.67
CA ALA A 53 -20.86 -1.91 -10.00
C ALA A 53 -21.51 -3.20 -10.51
N TRP A 54 -20.99 -4.36 -10.11
CA TRP A 54 -21.51 -5.66 -10.55
C TRP A 54 -22.69 -6.15 -9.69
N GLN A 55 -22.67 -5.87 -8.39
CA GLN A 55 -23.69 -6.32 -7.43
C GLN A 55 -24.56 -5.13 -6.96
N PRO A 56 -25.80 -5.00 -7.44
CA PRO A 56 -26.69 -3.88 -7.08
C PRO A 56 -26.98 -3.77 -5.58
N GLU A 57 -26.94 -4.90 -4.87
CA GLU A 57 -27.13 -4.99 -3.41
C GLU A 57 -25.90 -4.46 -2.63
N ALA A 58 -24.71 -4.44 -3.25
CA ALA A 58 -23.47 -3.97 -2.66
C ALA A 58 -23.34 -2.44 -2.75
N HIS A 59 -24.36 -1.73 -2.25
CA HIS A 59 -24.43 -0.28 -2.33
C HIS A 59 -23.39 0.38 -1.40
N VAL A 60 -22.47 1.13 -2.00
CA VAL A 60 -21.49 1.95 -1.28
C VAL A 60 -21.96 3.40 -1.32
N SER A 61 -22.30 3.95 -0.14
CA SER A 61 -22.75 5.35 -0.04
C SER A 61 -21.64 6.33 -0.44
N LEU A 62 -22.02 7.51 -0.94
CA LEU A 62 -21.08 8.58 -1.29
C LEU A 62 -20.15 8.94 -0.13
N ALA A 63 -20.69 9.01 1.09
CA ALA A 63 -19.90 9.29 2.30
C ALA A 63 -18.82 8.22 2.54
N ARG A 64 -19.15 6.93 2.33
CA ARG A 64 -18.18 5.84 2.44
C ARG A 64 -17.10 5.96 1.36
N TRP A 65 -17.46 6.31 0.12
CA TRP A 65 -16.49 6.56 -0.94
C TRP A 65 -15.54 7.72 -0.62
N ILE A 66 -16.06 8.86 -0.15
CA ILE A 66 -15.25 10.00 0.26
C ILE A 66 -14.28 9.60 1.38
N PHE A 67 -14.76 8.86 2.38
CA PHE A 67 -13.92 8.36 3.46
C PHE A 67 -12.80 7.43 2.94
N LEU A 68 -13.13 6.45 2.10
CA LEU A 68 -12.18 5.48 1.57
C LEU A 68 -11.11 6.12 0.65
N LEU A 69 -11.54 7.01 -0.25
CA LEU A 69 -10.65 7.78 -1.13
C LEU A 69 -9.76 8.73 -0.31
N GLY A 70 -10.37 9.43 0.66
CA GLY A 70 -9.65 10.32 1.57
C GLY A 70 -8.60 9.56 2.38
N LEU A 71 -8.93 8.36 2.87
CA LEU A 71 -8.01 7.51 3.62
C LEU A 71 -6.86 6.99 2.75
N ALA A 72 -7.14 6.53 1.53
CA ALA A 72 -6.12 6.09 0.58
C ALA A 72 -5.16 7.23 0.19
N ALA A 73 -5.72 8.41 -0.12
CA ALA A 73 -4.92 9.59 -0.44
C ALA A 73 -4.11 10.09 0.76
N ALA A 74 -4.71 10.14 1.95
CA ALA A 74 -4.02 10.53 3.18
C ALA A 74 -2.86 9.59 3.50
N ALA A 75 -3.04 8.28 3.32
CA ALA A 75 -1.98 7.29 3.50
C ALA A 75 -0.79 7.52 2.56
N GLU A 76 -1.06 7.81 1.28
CA GLU A 76 -0.01 8.10 0.29
C GLU A 76 0.74 9.39 0.67
N VAL A 77 0.01 10.44 1.04
CA VAL A 77 0.59 11.72 1.49
C VAL A 77 1.40 11.53 2.77
N MET A 78 0.91 10.74 3.73
CA MET A 78 1.63 10.43 4.97
C MET A 78 2.93 9.66 4.71
N GLU A 79 2.98 8.82 3.68
CA GLU A 79 4.22 8.13 3.29
C GLU A 79 5.30 9.14 2.87
N PHE A 80 4.95 10.10 2.01
CA PHE A 80 5.86 11.15 1.57
C PHE A 80 6.22 12.14 2.68
N LEU A 81 5.23 12.59 3.46
CA LEU A 81 5.43 13.54 4.56
C LEU A 81 6.21 12.92 5.71
N GLY A 82 5.93 11.66 6.05
CA GLY A 82 6.64 10.90 7.08
C GLY A 82 8.12 10.76 6.73
N GLN A 83 8.42 10.47 5.45
CA GLN A 83 9.79 10.44 4.96
C GLN A 83 10.45 11.82 5.06
N TYR A 84 9.78 12.89 4.63
CA TYR A 84 10.33 14.24 4.69
C TYR A 84 10.57 14.75 6.13
N TRP A 85 9.60 14.56 7.02
CA TRP A 85 9.64 15.06 8.40
C TRP A 85 10.63 14.27 9.26
N SER A 86 10.62 12.94 9.16
CA SER A 86 11.59 12.09 9.86
C SER A 86 13.00 12.40 9.39
N ALA A 87 13.26 12.44 8.09
CA ALA A 87 14.59 12.75 7.58
C ALA A 87 15.07 14.16 8.01
N GLY A 88 14.18 15.16 7.97
CA GLY A 88 14.47 16.51 8.45
C GLY A 88 14.83 16.57 9.94
N LYS A 89 14.12 15.83 10.80
CA LYS A 89 14.42 15.74 12.26
C LYS A 89 15.81 15.16 12.54
N TYR A 90 16.31 14.30 11.68
CA TYR A 90 17.64 13.70 11.79
C TYR A 90 18.72 14.50 11.03
N GLY A 91 18.35 15.66 10.49
CA GLY A 91 19.26 16.60 9.84
C GLY A 91 19.53 16.29 8.37
N ALA A 92 18.68 15.53 7.68
CA ALA A 92 18.81 15.32 6.24
C ALA A 92 18.59 16.63 5.46
N SER A 93 19.40 16.84 4.42
CA SER A 93 19.21 17.94 3.50
C SER A 93 18.05 17.64 2.54
N LYS A 94 17.52 18.68 1.88
CA LYS A 94 16.50 18.51 0.83
C LYS A 94 16.98 17.56 -0.27
N ALA A 95 18.27 17.65 -0.65
CA ALA A 95 18.87 16.76 -1.63
C ALA A 95 18.96 15.32 -1.12
N GLY A 96 19.31 15.12 0.16
CA GLY A 96 19.33 13.80 0.79
C GLY A 96 17.95 13.13 0.82
N ASN A 97 16.87 13.89 0.99
CA ASN A 97 15.50 13.37 0.89
C ASN A 97 15.17 12.89 -0.52
N TRP A 98 15.53 13.66 -1.55
CA TRP A 98 15.37 13.23 -2.95
C TRP A 98 16.24 12.02 -3.28
N GLY A 99 17.47 11.98 -2.77
CA GLY A 99 18.35 10.82 -2.87
C GLY A 99 17.74 9.57 -2.22
N SER A 100 17.11 9.73 -1.05
CA SER A 100 16.38 8.65 -0.39
C SER A 100 15.21 8.14 -1.22
N LEU A 101 14.39 9.04 -1.77
CA LEU A 101 13.25 8.66 -2.59
C LEU A 101 13.68 7.91 -3.86
N ALA A 102 14.66 8.46 -4.59
CA ALA A 102 15.21 7.82 -5.79
C ALA A 102 15.86 6.47 -5.45
N GLY A 103 16.65 6.41 -4.37
CA GLY A 103 17.26 5.20 -3.89
C GLY A 103 16.23 4.14 -3.51
N ALA A 104 15.12 4.53 -2.87
CA ALA A 104 14.04 3.62 -2.50
C ALA A 104 13.36 3.00 -3.73
N ILE A 105 13.11 3.81 -4.76
CA ILE A 105 12.51 3.35 -6.02
C ILE A 105 13.46 2.39 -6.74
N ILE A 106 14.72 2.81 -6.94
CA ILE A 106 15.73 1.97 -7.61
C ILE A 106 15.94 0.68 -6.83
N GLY A 107 16.07 0.77 -5.50
CA GLY A 107 16.17 -0.38 -4.61
C GLY A 107 14.99 -1.33 -4.75
N ALA A 108 13.76 -0.81 -4.76
CA ALA A 108 12.56 -1.63 -4.96
C ALA A 108 12.62 -2.43 -6.26
N PHE A 109 12.98 -1.78 -7.37
CA PHE A 109 13.12 -2.44 -8.68
C PHE A 109 14.22 -3.50 -8.70
N LEU A 110 15.37 -3.21 -8.10
CA LEU A 110 16.47 -4.18 -7.95
C LEU A 110 16.05 -5.37 -7.07
N GLY A 111 15.10 -5.18 -6.16
CA GLY A 111 14.56 -6.20 -5.28
C GLY A 111 13.54 -7.15 -5.93
N ILE A 112 12.93 -6.78 -7.06
CA ILE A 112 11.86 -7.56 -7.72
C ILE A 112 12.26 -9.01 -8.04
N PRO A 113 13.46 -9.31 -8.58
CA PRO A 113 13.85 -10.68 -8.93
C PRO A 113 13.99 -11.61 -7.72
N PHE A 114 14.07 -11.06 -6.51
CA PHE A 114 14.33 -11.83 -5.30
C PHE A 114 13.03 -12.23 -4.59
N PHE A 115 12.96 -13.48 -4.14
CA PHE A 115 11.86 -14.02 -3.31
C PHE A 115 10.46 -13.73 -3.88
N PHE A 116 10.25 -13.94 -5.19
CA PHE A 116 8.97 -13.67 -5.87
C PHE A 116 8.46 -12.22 -5.70
N GLY A 117 9.38 -11.25 -5.69
CA GLY A 117 9.08 -9.82 -5.50
C GLY A 117 9.21 -9.35 -4.05
N LEU A 118 9.25 -10.25 -3.05
CA LEU A 118 9.35 -9.86 -1.64
C LEU A 118 10.65 -9.12 -1.33
N GLY A 119 11.68 -9.26 -2.19
CA GLY A 119 12.91 -8.47 -2.10
C GLY A 119 12.71 -6.97 -2.33
N ALA A 120 11.60 -6.54 -2.93
CA ALA A 120 11.32 -5.13 -3.20
C ALA A 120 11.31 -4.28 -1.91
N LEU A 121 10.70 -4.78 -0.84
CA LEU A 121 10.63 -4.08 0.45
C LEU A 121 12.00 -3.83 1.09
N PRO A 122 12.81 -4.87 1.41
CA PRO A 122 14.11 -4.68 2.03
C PRO A 122 15.07 -3.91 1.14
N CYS A 123 15.02 -4.10 -0.18
CA CYS A 123 15.83 -3.33 -1.11
C CYS A 123 15.37 -1.87 -1.23
N ALA A 124 14.07 -1.57 -1.11
CA ALA A 124 13.58 -0.19 -1.02
C ALA A 124 14.05 0.51 0.25
N LEU A 125 14.04 -0.19 1.39
CA LEU A 125 14.55 0.34 2.66
C LEU A 125 16.06 0.58 2.60
N ALA A 126 16.82 -0.39 2.10
CA ALA A 126 18.27 -0.25 1.89
C ALA A 126 18.59 0.86 0.89
N GLY A 127 17.81 0.97 -0.19
CA GLY A 127 17.91 2.03 -1.18
C GLY A 127 17.58 3.40 -0.61
N ALA A 128 16.55 3.52 0.23
CA ALA A 128 16.20 4.76 0.92
C ALA A 128 17.34 5.27 1.82
N TYR A 129 17.96 4.36 2.56
CA TYR A 129 19.11 4.66 3.40
C TYR A 129 20.34 5.02 2.56
N GLY A 130 20.72 4.15 1.61
CA GLY A 130 21.90 4.30 0.77
C GLY A 130 21.85 5.54 -0.12
N GLY A 131 20.71 5.81 -0.74
CA GLY A 131 20.51 7.01 -1.57
C GLY A 131 20.62 8.31 -0.78
N CYS A 132 20.09 8.34 0.45
CA CYS A 132 20.29 9.49 1.35
C CYS A 132 21.77 9.64 1.72
N LEU A 133 22.40 8.55 2.16
CA LEU A 133 23.79 8.52 2.60
C LEU A 133 24.74 8.99 1.49
N LEU A 134 24.58 8.48 0.26
CA LEU A 134 25.41 8.84 -0.88
C LEU A 134 25.30 10.34 -1.20
N VAL A 135 24.09 10.89 -1.21
CA VAL A 135 23.89 12.32 -1.48
C VAL A 135 24.47 13.20 -0.38
N GLU A 136 24.29 12.86 0.89
CA GLU A 136 24.88 13.63 2.00
C GLU A 136 26.41 13.56 1.99
N LEU A 137 27.00 12.42 1.62
CA LEU A 137 28.45 12.27 1.46
C LEU A 137 28.99 13.07 0.26
N TRP A 138 28.29 13.08 -0.87
CA TRP A 138 28.64 13.93 -2.01
C TRP A 138 28.60 15.42 -1.67
N ARG A 139 27.76 15.81 -0.71
CA ARG A 139 27.72 17.18 -0.17
C ARG A 139 28.83 17.45 0.86
N LYS A 140 29.82 16.55 0.99
CA LYS A 140 30.98 16.64 1.90
C LYS A 140 30.59 16.76 3.38
N ARG A 141 29.43 16.24 3.77
CA ARG A 141 29.08 16.18 5.19
C ARG A 141 29.88 15.11 5.91
N PRO A 142 30.18 15.30 7.20
CA PRO A 142 30.86 14.29 7.98
C PRO A 142 30.03 13.00 8.02
N LEU A 143 30.70 11.85 7.92
CA LEU A 143 30.07 10.53 7.83
C LEU A 143 29.06 10.28 8.96
N TYR A 144 29.35 10.77 10.16
CA TYR A 144 28.45 10.67 11.32
C TYR A 144 27.09 11.35 11.06
N GLU A 145 27.10 12.58 10.55
CA GLU A 145 25.87 13.31 10.23
C GLU A 145 25.12 12.68 9.04
N ALA A 146 25.86 12.26 8.01
CA ALA A 146 25.28 11.62 6.82
C ALA A 146 24.57 10.30 7.20
N LYS A 147 25.18 9.48 8.05
CA LYS A 147 24.55 8.26 8.59
C LYS A 147 23.31 8.59 9.42
N LYS A 148 23.37 9.61 10.29
CA LYS A 148 22.22 10.04 11.10
C LYS A 148 21.05 10.46 10.21
N ALA A 149 21.31 11.27 9.19
CA ALA A 149 20.32 11.67 8.19
C ALA A 149 19.71 10.48 7.45
N ALA A 150 20.55 9.55 6.98
CA ALA A 150 20.10 8.33 6.29
C ALA A 150 19.23 7.43 7.18
N THR A 151 19.56 7.30 8.47
CA THR A 151 18.71 6.59 9.45
C THR A 151 17.36 7.26 9.60
N GLY A 152 17.31 8.60 9.65
CA GLY A 152 16.05 9.34 9.69
C GLY A 152 15.18 9.12 8.46
N ALA A 153 15.80 9.06 7.27
CA ALA A 153 15.10 8.78 6.02
C ALA A 153 14.55 7.34 5.97
N LEU A 154 15.34 6.36 6.43
CA LEU A 154 14.91 4.98 6.60
C LEU A 154 13.72 4.86 7.55
N LEU A 155 13.81 5.46 8.74
CA LEU A 155 12.73 5.43 9.73
C LEU A 155 11.46 6.10 9.17
N GLY A 156 11.60 7.20 8.43
CA GLY A 156 10.48 7.87 7.79
C GLY A 156 9.77 6.97 6.78
N LYS A 157 10.53 6.21 5.98
CA LYS A 157 9.98 5.22 5.05
C LYS A 157 9.25 4.08 5.78
N ILE A 158 9.81 3.57 6.88
CA ILE A 158 9.16 2.52 7.71
C ILE A 158 7.83 3.02 8.29
N TRP A 159 7.83 4.21 8.90
CA TRP A 159 6.61 4.78 9.49
C TRP A 159 5.55 5.11 8.43
N GLY A 160 5.96 5.64 7.28
CA GLY A 160 5.07 5.86 6.14
C GLY A 160 4.42 4.57 5.65
N PHE A 161 5.22 3.52 5.49
CA PHE A 161 4.75 2.20 5.07
C PHE A 161 3.79 1.56 6.08
N ALA A 162 4.09 1.67 7.38
CA ALA A 162 3.20 1.20 8.44
C ALA A 162 1.84 1.92 8.43
N GLY A 163 1.85 3.25 8.26
CA GLY A 163 0.62 4.04 8.11
C GLY A 163 -0.19 3.63 6.88
N LYS A 164 0.49 3.34 5.78
CA LYS A 164 -0.13 2.87 4.53
C LYS A 164 -0.83 1.52 4.69
N ILE A 165 -0.17 0.57 5.34
CA ILE A 165 -0.76 -0.74 5.67
C ILE A 165 -1.96 -0.58 6.62
N ALA A 166 -1.85 0.28 7.64
CA ALA A 166 -2.95 0.50 8.58
C ALA A 166 -4.20 1.07 7.88
N ALA A 167 -4.02 2.05 7.00
CA ALA A 167 -5.09 2.56 6.15
C ALA A 167 -5.66 1.48 5.23
N GLY A 168 -4.79 0.69 4.59
CA GLY A 168 -5.19 -0.45 3.75
C GLY A 168 -6.00 -1.49 4.50
N ALA A 169 -5.70 -1.76 5.77
CA ALA A 169 -6.43 -2.72 6.58
C ALA A 169 -7.87 -2.24 6.86
N VAL A 170 -8.06 -0.94 7.08
CA VAL A 170 -9.38 -0.34 7.22
C VAL A 170 -10.16 -0.42 5.90
N ILE A 171 -9.52 -0.13 4.76
CA ILE A 171 -10.14 -0.24 3.43
C ILE A 171 -10.54 -1.70 3.16
N LEU A 172 -9.64 -2.65 3.42
CA LEU A 172 -9.88 -4.09 3.30
C LEU A 172 -11.07 -4.53 4.15
N TYR A 173 -11.10 -4.13 5.42
CA TYR A 173 -12.21 -4.44 6.32
C TYR A 173 -13.53 -3.91 5.77
N GLN A 174 -13.57 -2.66 5.30
CA GLN A 174 -14.77 -2.08 4.69
C GLN A 174 -15.19 -2.81 3.41
N GLY A 175 -14.24 -3.27 2.60
CA GLY A 175 -14.50 -4.07 1.40
C GLY A 175 -15.09 -5.43 1.73
N ILE A 176 -14.58 -6.14 2.73
CA ILE A 176 -15.09 -7.45 3.15
C ILE A 176 -16.56 -7.37 3.58
N GLN A 177 -16.99 -6.25 4.17
CA GLN A 177 -18.39 -6.04 4.56
C GLN A 177 -19.36 -5.90 3.36
N LEU A 178 -18.86 -5.88 2.13
CA LEU A 178 -19.66 -5.83 0.89
C LEU A 178 -19.84 -7.20 0.23
N ALA A 179 -19.10 -8.22 0.69
CA ALA A 179 -19.13 -9.58 0.15
C ALA A 179 -20.36 -10.34 0.62
#